data_AF-A0A6J2KYH9-F1
#
_entry.id   AF-A0A6J2KYH9-F1
#
_cell.length_a   1.000
_cell.length_b   1.000
_cell.length_c   1.000
_cell.angle_alpha   90.00
_cell.angle_beta   90.00
_cell.angle_gamma   90.00
#
_symmetry.space_group_name_H-M   'P 1'
#
loop_
_entity.id
_entity.type
_entity.pdbx_description
1 polymer ?
#
loop_
_entity_poly.entity_id
_entity_poly.type
_entity_poly.pdbx_seq_one_letter_code
_entity_poly.pdbx_strand_id
1 'polypeptide(L)'
;MDPFLVLLHSMSTRLSSSELSDLKFLCQDRLGKRKLERVQSGIDLFSLLLEQNDLDRENPERLRELLTSLRRRDLLRLLDDFEAGAEIAARTDEQDFQAAFDIICDHVGNDWKRLARQLKLPDPKIDAIEVKYPRNLAEQVRESLRVWKRAARGQAEVSHLVQALRASRLNLVADLVEEEQQARSLRSESGSGSVSFGSWDSDAPASGASP
;
A
#
# COMPACT_ATOMS: atom_id res chain seq x y z
N MET A 1 8.76 6.49 -5.44
CA MET A 1 8.17 6.08 -6.73
C MET A 1 6.87 5.38 -6.41
N ASP A 2 5.77 5.76 -7.05
CA ASP A 2 4.47 5.11 -6.82
C ASP A 2 4.51 3.70 -7.46
N PRO A 3 4.37 2.62 -6.68
CA PRO A 3 4.41 1.25 -7.20
C PRO A 3 3.30 0.98 -8.23
N PHE A 4 2.18 1.70 -8.15
CA PHE A 4 1.09 1.61 -9.12
C PHE A 4 1.48 2.19 -10.48
N LEU A 5 2.18 3.33 -10.50
CA LEU A 5 2.68 3.92 -11.75
C LEU A 5 3.72 3.02 -12.44
N VAL A 6 4.53 2.29 -11.67
CA VAL A 6 5.49 1.32 -12.21
C VAL A 6 4.78 0.12 -12.85
N LEU A 7 3.69 -0.34 -12.23
CA LEU A 7 2.83 -1.38 -12.80
C LEU A 7 2.21 -0.89 -14.13
N LEU A 8 1.58 0.29 -14.13
CA LEU A 8 0.98 0.88 -15.33
C LEU A 8 2.00 1.03 -16.46
N HIS A 9 3.25 1.41 -16.14
CA HIS A 9 4.32 1.49 -17.11
C HIS A 9 4.67 0.12 -17.69
N SER A 10 4.83 -0.90 -16.85
CA SER A 10 5.10 -2.28 -17.26
C SER A 10 3.97 -2.89 -18.10
N MET A 11 2.74 -2.49 -17.84
CA MET A 11 1.58 -2.87 -18.66
C MET A 11 1.59 -2.13 -20.00
N SER A 12 1.94 -0.84 -20.01
CA SER A 12 2.02 -0.04 -21.23
C SER A 12 3.07 -0.53 -22.22
N THR A 13 4.22 -1.03 -21.73
CA THR A 13 5.27 -1.61 -22.58
C THR A 13 4.88 -2.96 -23.16
N ARG A 14 3.93 -3.66 -22.51
CA ARG A 14 3.38 -4.92 -22.98
C ARG A 14 2.20 -4.75 -23.95
N LEU A 15 1.59 -3.57 -24.01
CA LEU A 15 0.51 -3.23 -24.95
C LEU A 15 1.07 -2.95 -26.34
N SER A 16 0.40 -3.49 -27.37
CA SER A 16 0.73 -3.23 -28.77
C SER A 16 0.01 -1.99 -29.30
N SER A 17 0.46 -1.45 -30.43
CA SER A 17 -0.17 -0.28 -31.07
C SER A 17 -1.61 -0.53 -31.55
N SER A 18 -1.94 -1.79 -31.89
CA SER A 18 -3.31 -2.18 -32.25
C SER A 18 -4.23 -2.16 -31.02
N GLU A 19 -3.77 -2.73 -29.90
CA GLU A 19 -4.55 -2.76 -28.65
C GLU A 19 -4.71 -1.38 -28.05
N LEU A 20 -3.71 -0.52 -28.20
CA LEU A 20 -3.80 0.89 -27.82
C LEU A 20 -4.87 1.61 -28.63
N SER A 21 -5.01 1.28 -29.92
CA SER A 21 -6.07 1.83 -30.77
C SER A 21 -7.44 1.32 -30.32
N ASP A 22 -7.57 0.04 -29.99
CA ASP A 22 -8.80 -0.56 -29.47
C ASP A 22 -9.20 0.07 -28.12
N LEU A 23 -8.23 0.26 -27.21
CA LEU A 23 -8.39 1.00 -25.95
C LEU A 23 -8.86 2.43 -26.19
N LYS A 24 -8.27 3.12 -27.18
CA LYS A 24 -8.71 4.46 -27.56
C LYS A 24 -10.17 4.47 -27.99
N PHE A 25 -10.61 3.49 -28.78
CA PHE A 25 -12.02 3.37 -29.20
C PHE A 25 -12.95 3.09 -28.01
N LEU A 26 -12.56 2.21 -27.10
CA LEU A 26 -13.37 1.90 -25.90
C LEU A 26 -13.47 3.09 -24.95
N CYS A 27 -12.45 3.94 -24.91
CA CYS A 27 -12.43 5.15 -24.10
C CYS A 27 -12.97 6.40 -24.83
N GLN A 28 -13.30 6.33 -26.14
CA GLN A 28 -13.76 7.49 -26.94
C GLN A 28 -15.02 8.14 -26.40
N ASP A 29 -15.94 7.33 -25.87
CA ASP A 29 -17.22 7.80 -25.36
C ASP A 29 -17.06 8.65 -24.09
N ARG A 30 -16.02 8.39 -23.28
CA ARG A 30 -15.82 9.03 -21.97
C ARG A 30 -14.67 10.02 -21.88
N LEU A 31 -13.50 9.73 -22.48
CA LEU A 31 -12.33 10.64 -22.43
C LEU A 31 -12.42 11.80 -23.42
N GLY A 32 -13.32 11.70 -24.41
CA GLY A 32 -13.52 12.70 -25.45
C GLY A 32 -12.40 12.69 -26.50
N LYS A 33 -12.79 12.77 -27.79
CA LYS A 33 -11.86 12.67 -28.93
C LYS A 33 -10.63 13.58 -28.82
N ARG A 34 -10.80 14.81 -28.31
CA ARG A 34 -9.71 15.79 -28.17
C ARG A 34 -8.61 15.36 -27.20
N LYS A 35 -8.92 14.61 -26.13
CA LYS A 35 -7.89 14.10 -25.20
C LYS A 35 -7.21 12.86 -25.76
N LEU A 36 -7.98 11.98 -26.39
CA LEU A 36 -7.50 10.76 -27.04
C LEU A 36 -6.57 11.02 -28.23
N GLU A 37 -6.76 12.12 -28.95
CA GLU A 37 -5.84 12.58 -30.01
C GLU A 37 -4.44 12.95 -29.46
N ARG A 38 -4.35 13.37 -28.19
CA ARG A 38 -3.07 13.73 -27.56
C ARG A 38 -2.32 12.51 -27.02
N VAL A 39 -3.01 11.40 -26.81
CA VAL A 39 -2.42 10.14 -26.31
C VAL A 39 -1.55 9.52 -27.39
N GLN A 40 -0.24 9.43 -27.16
CA GLN A 40 0.70 8.77 -28.08
C GLN A 40 1.08 7.36 -27.63
N SER A 41 0.98 7.10 -26.32
CA SER A 41 1.38 5.84 -25.69
C SER A 41 0.35 5.33 -24.69
N GLY A 42 0.45 4.05 -24.30
CA GLY A 42 -0.46 3.44 -23.34
C GLY A 42 -0.35 4.07 -21.96
N ILE A 43 0.86 4.52 -21.59
CA ILE A 43 1.11 5.25 -20.35
C ILE A 43 0.41 6.62 -20.36
N ASP A 44 0.34 7.32 -21.50
CA ASP A 44 -0.39 8.59 -21.60
C ASP A 44 -1.90 8.37 -21.39
N LEU A 45 -2.44 7.25 -21.90
CA LEU A 45 -3.84 6.90 -21.72
C LEU A 45 -4.13 6.63 -20.24
N PHE A 46 -3.30 5.81 -19.59
CA PHE A 46 -3.46 5.49 -18.16
C PHE A 46 -3.25 6.71 -17.26
N SER A 47 -2.33 7.60 -17.61
CA SER A 47 -2.11 8.85 -16.88
C SER A 47 -3.32 9.77 -16.98
N LEU A 48 -3.95 9.88 -18.16
CA LEU A 48 -5.21 10.63 -18.31
C LEU A 48 -6.37 10.02 -17.52
N LEU A 49 -6.46 8.69 -17.50
CA LEU A 49 -7.47 7.97 -16.71
C LEU A 49 -7.28 8.23 -15.19
N LEU A 50 -6.02 8.24 -14.73
CA LEU A 50 -5.66 8.58 -13.35
C LEU A 50 -5.97 10.04 -13.01
N GLU A 51 -5.64 10.98 -13.90
CA GLU A 51 -5.99 12.41 -13.75
C GLU A 51 -7.51 12.65 -13.72
N GLN A 52 -8.29 11.82 -14.42
CA GLN A 52 -9.74 11.90 -14.45
C GLN A 52 -10.41 11.23 -13.23
N ASN A 53 -9.64 10.59 -12.34
CA ASN A 53 -10.14 9.77 -11.24
C ASN A 53 -11.00 8.57 -11.72
N ASP A 54 -10.88 8.19 -13.00
CA ASP A 54 -11.53 7.01 -13.56
C ASP A 54 -10.77 5.71 -13.21
N LEU A 55 -9.54 5.85 -12.72
CA LEU A 55 -8.62 4.77 -12.45
C LEU A 55 -7.81 5.18 -11.23
N ASP A 56 -7.92 4.43 -10.14
CA ASP A 56 -7.25 4.75 -8.87
C ASP A 56 -6.65 3.48 -8.26
N ARG A 57 -5.69 3.63 -7.34
CA ARG A 57 -5.04 2.52 -6.63
C ARG A 57 -6.07 1.65 -5.89
N GLU A 58 -7.12 2.26 -5.39
CA GLU A 58 -8.19 1.58 -4.64
C GLU A 58 -9.28 1.01 -5.55
N ASN A 59 -9.39 1.48 -6.80
CA ASN A 59 -10.43 1.08 -7.74
C ASN A 59 -9.89 0.86 -9.17
N PRO A 60 -9.10 -0.20 -9.41
CA PRO A 60 -8.65 -0.60 -10.74
C PRO A 60 -9.72 -1.30 -11.58
N GLU A 61 -10.98 -1.38 -11.13
CA GLU A 61 -12.09 -2.01 -11.85
C GLU A 61 -12.21 -1.53 -13.30
N ARG A 62 -12.00 -0.23 -13.52
CA ARG A 62 -12.05 0.34 -14.87
C ARG A 62 -10.91 -0.17 -15.76
N LEU A 63 -9.71 -0.27 -15.20
CA LEU A 63 -8.56 -0.86 -15.90
C LEU A 63 -8.83 -2.34 -16.22
N ARG A 64 -9.41 -3.07 -15.27
CA ARG A 64 -9.79 -4.48 -15.39
C ARG A 64 -10.83 -4.70 -16.49
N GLU A 65 -11.87 -3.87 -16.58
CA GLU A 65 -12.86 -3.90 -17.67
C GLU A 65 -12.19 -3.70 -19.05
N LEU A 66 -11.32 -2.70 -19.15
CA LEU A 66 -10.61 -2.38 -20.39
C LEU A 66 -9.70 -3.55 -20.80
N LEU A 67 -8.92 -4.13 -19.88
CA LEU A 67 -8.05 -5.27 -20.17
C LEU A 67 -8.84 -6.55 -20.49
N THR A 68 -10.00 -6.72 -19.86
CA THR A 68 -10.93 -7.83 -20.17
C THR A 68 -11.47 -7.74 -21.57
N SER A 69 -11.83 -6.52 -22.01
CA SER A 69 -12.30 -6.28 -23.38
C SER A 69 -11.22 -6.57 -24.43
N LEU A 70 -9.96 -6.31 -24.12
CA LEU A 70 -8.80 -6.66 -24.95
C LEU A 70 -8.44 -8.15 -24.89
N ARG A 71 -9.11 -8.96 -24.06
CA ARG A 71 -8.86 -10.40 -23.87
C ARG A 71 -7.43 -10.74 -23.43
N ARG A 72 -6.67 -9.76 -22.94
CA ARG A 72 -5.29 -9.90 -22.44
C ARG A 72 -5.28 -10.46 -21.02
N ARG A 73 -5.47 -11.77 -20.89
CA ARG A 73 -5.43 -12.49 -19.61
C ARG A 73 -4.11 -12.32 -18.86
N ASP A 74 -3.01 -12.09 -19.56
CA ASP A 74 -1.68 -11.92 -18.96
C ASP A 74 -1.54 -10.59 -18.21
N LEU A 75 -2.19 -9.53 -18.70
CA LEU A 75 -2.19 -8.22 -18.04
C LEU A 75 -3.18 -8.18 -16.89
N LEU A 76 -4.30 -8.88 -17.01
CA LEU A 76 -5.24 -9.08 -15.90
C LEU A 76 -4.59 -9.83 -14.75
N ARG A 77 -3.88 -10.92 -15.02
CA ARG A 77 -3.12 -11.65 -13.98
C ARG A 77 -2.10 -10.77 -13.28
N LEU A 78 -1.36 -9.95 -14.04
CA LEU A 78 -0.39 -9.02 -13.47
C LEU A 78 -1.05 -7.99 -12.55
N LEU A 79 -2.24 -7.51 -12.91
CA LEU A 79 -3.03 -6.59 -12.11
C LEU A 79 -3.58 -7.28 -10.85
N ASP A 80 -4.15 -8.48 -10.99
CA ASP A 80 -4.66 -9.30 -9.89
C ASP A 80 -3.55 -9.66 -8.89
N ASP A 81 -2.35 -10.01 -9.38
CA ASP A 81 -1.18 -10.32 -8.54
C ASP A 81 -0.70 -9.07 -7.78
N PHE A 82 -0.76 -7.90 -8.41
CA PHE A 82 -0.44 -6.63 -7.76
C PHE A 82 -1.49 -6.23 -6.73
N GLU A 83 -2.78 -6.39 -7.03
CA GLU A 83 -3.89 -6.15 -6.09
C GLU A 83 -3.81 -7.10 -4.90
N ALA A 84 -3.58 -8.39 -5.14
CA ALA A 84 -3.38 -9.38 -4.09
C ALA A 84 -2.17 -9.02 -3.21
N GLY A 85 -1.04 -8.62 -3.81
CA GLY A 85 0.13 -8.14 -3.08
C GLY A 85 -0.14 -6.86 -2.30
N ALA A 86 -0.87 -5.90 -2.88
CA ALA A 86 -1.24 -4.65 -2.24
C ALA A 86 -2.25 -4.85 -1.10
N GLU A 87 -3.20 -5.77 -1.24
CA GLU A 87 -4.12 -6.16 -0.18
C GLU A 87 -3.38 -6.83 0.98
N ILE A 88 -2.42 -7.72 0.69
CA ILE A 88 -1.60 -8.36 1.73
C ILE A 88 -0.74 -7.31 2.45
N ALA A 89 -0.14 -6.38 1.70
CA ALA A 89 0.60 -5.26 2.27
C ALA A 89 -0.30 -4.39 3.15
N ALA A 90 -1.48 -3.97 2.65
CA ALA A 90 -2.42 -3.15 3.41
C ALA A 90 -2.94 -3.85 4.67
N ARG A 91 -3.18 -5.17 4.61
CA ARG A 91 -3.55 -5.97 5.79
C ARG A 91 -2.41 -6.03 6.81
N THR A 92 -1.16 -6.20 6.35
CA THR A 92 0.04 -6.20 7.20
C THR A 92 0.23 -4.83 7.84
N ASP A 93 0.14 -3.75 7.07
CA ASP A 93 0.22 -2.39 7.56
C ASP A 93 -0.81 -2.14 8.68
N GLU A 94 -2.08 -2.47 8.45
CA GLU A 94 -3.15 -2.33 9.46
C GLU A 94 -2.89 -3.18 10.71
N GLN A 95 -2.33 -4.38 10.56
CA GLN A 95 -1.96 -5.25 11.68
C GLN A 95 -0.75 -4.72 12.47
N ASP A 96 0.22 -4.13 11.80
CA ASP A 96 1.40 -3.50 12.41
C ASP A 96 0.99 -2.22 13.15
N PHE A 97 0.06 -1.45 12.58
CA PHE A 97 -0.60 -0.36 13.29
C PHE A 97 -1.29 -0.84 14.55
N GLN A 98 -2.10 -1.90 14.45
CA GLN A 98 -2.84 -2.41 15.60
C GLN A 98 -1.91 -2.91 16.71
N ALA A 99 -0.84 -3.62 16.36
CA ALA A 99 0.16 -4.05 17.34
C ALA A 99 0.89 -2.86 17.98
N ALA A 100 1.27 -1.86 17.18
CA ALA A 100 1.83 -0.62 17.70
C ALA A 100 0.84 0.09 18.64
N PHE A 101 -0.45 0.16 18.28
CA PHE A 101 -1.50 0.72 19.14
C PHE A 101 -1.55 0.00 20.50
N ASP A 102 -1.52 -1.33 20.51
CA ASP A 102 -1.62 -2.12 21.74
C ASP A 102 -0.37 -1.93 22.63
N ILE A 103 0.84 -1.97 22.06
CA ILE A 103 2.10 -1.70 22.80
C ILE A 103 2.08 -0.29 23.42
N ILE A 104 1.64 0.72 22.66
CA ILE A 104 1.54 2.10 23.12
C ILE A 104 0.49 2.23 24.23
N CYS A 105 -0.65 1.56 24.12
CA CYS A 105 -1.67 1.57 25.16
C CYS A 105 -1.15 1.01 26.49
N ASP A 106 -0.32 -0.03 26.42
CA ASP A 106 0.23 -0.70 27.60
C ASP A 106 1.35 0.11 28.27
N HIS A 107 2.09 0.93 27.52
CA HIS A 107 3.34 1.55 28.00
C HIS A 107 3.31 3.09 28.13
N VAL A 108 2.39 3.79 27.46
CA VAL A 108 2.35 5.28 27.51
C VAL A 108 1.75 5.82 28.80
N GLY A 109 0.76 5.14 29.36
CA GLY A 109 0.14 5.47 30.66
C GLY A 109 -0.15 6.97 30.82
N ASN A 110 0.68 7.66 31.60
CA ASN A 110 0.49 9.06 31.99
C ASN A 110 0.97 10.10 30.95
N ASP A 111 1.81 9.71 29.97
CA ASP A 111 2.40 10.63 29.01
C ASP A 111 1.59 10.81 27.72
N TRP A 112 0.36 10.30 27.69
CA TRP A 112 -0.54 10.37 26.53
C TRP A 112 -0.81 11.81 26.07
N LYS A 113 -0.84 12.80 26.98
CA LYS A 113 -1.01 14.22 26.62
C LYS A 113 0.18 14.75 25.85
N ARG A 114 1.40 14.32 26.21
CA ARG A 114 2.63 14.69 25.51
C ARG A 114 2.63 14.07 24.12
N LEU A 115 2.30 12.79 24.04
CA LEU A 115 2.11 12.07 22.78
C LEU A 115 1.09 12.79 21.89
N ALA A 116 -0.06 13.16 22.45
CA ALA A 116 -1.13 13.78 21.69
C ALA A 116 -0.72 15.13 21.09
N ARG A 117 0.02 15.94 21.85
CA ARG A 117 0.60 17.19 21.35
C ARG A 117 1.63 16.95 20.24
N GLN A 118 2.47 15.92 20.37
CA GLN A 118 3.46 15.57 19.34
C GLN A 118 2.82 15.02 18.06
N LEU A 119 1.69 14.32 18.18
CA LEU A 119 0.85 13.88 17.06
C LEU A 119 0.09 15.04 16.39
N LYS A 120 0.36 16.30 16.80
CA LYS A 120 -0.29 17.53 16.32
C LYS A 120 -1.81 17.50 16.48
N LEU A 121 -2.31 16.84 17.53
CA LEU A 121 -3.73 16.89 17.84
C LEU A 121 -4.09 18.29 18.38
N PRO A 122 -5.26 18.84 18.03
CA PRO A 122 -5.72 20.10 18.58
C PRO A 122 -5.84 19.99 20.10
N ASP A 123 -5.25 20.90 20.87
CA ASP A 123 -5.44 21.01 22.33
C ASP A 123 -6.92 20.89 22.78
N PRO A 124 -7.92 21.50 22.11
CA PRO A 124 -9.33 21.31 22.52
C PRO A 124 -9.82 19.87 22.39
N LYS A 125 -9.23 19.05 21.50
CA LYS A 125 -9.54 17.61 21.43
C LYS A 125 -8.84 16.84 22.53
N ILE A 126 -7.63 17.24 22.93
CA ILE A 126 -6.90 16.65 24.05
C ILE A 126 -7.68 16.88 25.35
N ASP A 127 -8.14 18.10 25.59
CA ASP A 127 -8.95 18.45 26.76
C ASP A 127 -10.30 17.72 26.75
N ALA A 128 -10.94 17.59 25.58
CA ALA A 128 -12.17 16.81 25.45
C ALA A 128 -11.98 15.33 25.76
N ILE A 129 -10.84 14.73 25.37
CA ILE A 129 -10.51 13.33 25.68
C ILE A 129 -10.27 13.15 27.18
N GLU A 130 -9.57 14.09 27.83
CA GLU A 130 -9.37 14.09 29.29
C GLU A 130 -10.69 14.13 30.05
N VAL A 131 -11.60 15.02 29.65
CA VAL A 131 -12.93 15.15 30.28
C VAL A 131 -13.79 13.92 30.03
N LYS A 132 -13.68 13.29 28.86
CA LYS A 132 -14.50 12.14 28.48
C LYS A 132 -14.03 10.83 29.12
N TYR A 133 -12.73 10.67 29.37
CA TYR A 133 -12.15 9.45 29.93
C TYR A 133 -11.21 9.72 31.13
N PRO A 134 -11.68 10.35 32.22
CA PRO A 134 -10.80 10.89 33.27
C PRO A 134 -10.00 9.84 34.07
N ARG A 135 -10.42 8.56 34.07
CA ARG A 135 -9.76 7.47 34.82
C ARG A 135 -9.16 6.37 33.95
N ASN A 136 -9.35 6.44 32.63
CA ASN A 136 -8.91 5.39 31.71
C ASN A 136 -7.81 5.92 30.79
N LEU A 137 -6.56 5.84 31.25
CA LEU A 137 -5.37 6.26 30.50
C LEU A 137 -5.25 5.52 29.16
N ALA A 138 -5.53 4.21 29.15
CA ALA A 138 -5.55 3.41 27.92
C ALA A 138 -6.57 3.93 26.90
N GLU A 139 -7.76 4.34 27.34
CA GLU A 139 -8.78 4.89 26.46
C GLU A 139 -8.44 6.31 25.98
N GLN A 140 -7.77 7.11 26.81
CA GLN A 140 -7.26 8.43 26.40
C GLN A 140 -6.19 8.28 25.29
N VAL A 141 -5.27 7.34 25.45
CA VAL A 141 -4.29 6.98 24.41
C VAL A 141 -5.00 6.50 23.15
N ARG A 142 -5.91 5.52 23.25
CA ARG A 142 -6.67 4.98 22.11
C ARG A 142 -7.43 6.04 21.34
N GLU A 143 -8.16 6.92 22.02
CA GLU A 143 -8.92 7.96 21.35
C GLU A 143 -8.02 9.03 20.73
N SER A 144 -6.89 9.39 21.38
CA SER A 144 -5.92 10.31 20.76
C SER A 144 -5.38 9.76 19.44
N LEU A 145 -5.02 8.48 19.44
CA LEU A 145 -4.52 7.71 18.32
C LEU A 145 -5.57 7.52 17.22
N ARG A 146 -6.83 7.30 17.60
CA ARG A 146 -7.96 7.22 16.68
C ARG A 146 -8.26 8.55 15.99
N VAL A 147 -8.21 9.64 16.74
CA VAL A 147 -8.37 11.00 16.19
C VAL A 147 -7.21 11.32 15.25
N TRP A 148 -5.99 10.93 15.60
CA TRP A 148 -4.84 11.05 14.70
C TRP A 148 -5.05 10.26 13.41
N LYS A 149 -5.46 8.98 13.48
CA LYS A 149 -5.75 8.16 12.29
C LYS A 149 -6.82 8.81 11.38
N ARG A 150 -7.88 9.38 11.96
CA ARG A 150 -8.92 10.13 11.21
C ARG A 150 -8.40 11.42 10.59
N ALA A 151 -7.45 12.10 11.24
CA ALA A 151 -6.85 13.32 10.74
C ALA A 151 -5.78 13.05 9.67
N ALA A 152 -5.10 11.91 9.75
CA ALA A 152 -3.95 11.57 8.92
C ALA A 152 -4.32 11.13 7.49
N ARG A 153 -5.58 10.76 7.17
CA ARG A 153 -6.16 10.49 5.82
C ARG A 153 -5.15 10.10 4.71
N GLY A 154 -4.25 9.14 4.95
CA GLY A 154 -3.25 8.67 3.97
C GLY A 154 -1.76 8.90 4.32
N GLN A 155 -1.43 9.64 5.39
CA GLN A 155 -0.07 9.77 5.95
C GLN A 155 0.10 9.02 7.28
N ALA A 156 -0.88 8.20 7.66
CA ALA A 156 -0.73 7.33 8.81
C ALA A 156 0.29 6.24 8.45
N GLU A 157 1.54 6.48 8.80
CA GLU A 157 2.63 5.50 8.73
C GLU A 157 3.13 5.22 10.16
N VAL A 158 3.54 3.97 10.44
CA VAL A 158 4.10 3.59 11.76
C VAL A 158 5.36 4.41 12.06
N SER A 159 6.12 4.82 11.04
CA SER A 159 7.27 5.71 11.18
C SER A 159 6.93 7.07 11.81
N HIS A 160 5.80 7.69 11.43
CA HIS A 160 5.31 8.93 12.05
C HIS A 160 4.93 8.72 13.52
N LEU A 161 4.36 7.55 13.84
CA LEU A 161 4.00 7.17 15.20
C LEU A 161 5.26 6.97 16.06
N VAL A 162 6.26 6.25 15.54
CA VAL A 162 7.57 6.05 16.18
C VAL A 162 8.30 7.38 16.39
N GLN A 163 8.29 8.28 15.40
CA GLN A 163 8.88 9.61 15.55
C GLN A 163 8.19 10.42 16.65
N ALA A 164 6.86 10.37 16.73
CA ALA A 164 6.10 11.03 17.79
C ALA A 164 6.38 10.42 19.18
N LEU A 165 6.56 9.11 19.28
CA LEU A 165 6.94 8.41 20.51
C LEU A 165 8.33 8.86 20.99
N ARG A 166 9.32 8.90 20.08
CA ARG A 166 10.67 9.41 20.37
C ARG A 166 10.65 10.88 20.82
N ALA A 167 9.88 11.73 20.15
CA ALA A 167 9.69 13.12 20.54
C ALA A 167 9.00 13.28 21.90
N SER A 168 8.22 12.29 22.32
CA SER A 168 7.52 12.24 23.61
C SER A 168 8.36 11.67 24.75
N ARG A 169 9.65 11.35 24.51
CA ARG A 169 10.59 10.66 25.43
C ARG A 169 10.23 9.20 25.73
N LEU A 170 9.37 8.60 24.93
CA LEU A 170 8.96 7.20 25.05
C LEU A 170 9.85 6.33 24.15
N ASN A 171 11.18 6.46 24.33
CA ASN A 171 12.15 5.77 23.47
C ASN A 171 12.01 4.25 23.57
N LEU A 172 11.80 3.71 24.79
CA LEU A 172 11.57 2.27 24.99
C LEU A 172 10.35 1.76 24.22
N VAL A 173 9.28 2.53 24.16
CA VAL A 173 8.06 2.18 23.41
C VAL A 173 8.31 2.29 21.91
N ALA A 174 9.06 3.30 21.48
CA ALA A 174 9.47 3.44 20.09
C ALA A 174 10.33 2.26 19.62
N ASP A 175 11.28 1.82 20.45
CA ASP A 175 12.16 0.69 20.16
C ASP A 175 11.37 -0.63 20.14
N LEU A 176 10.44 -0.84 21.07
CA LEU A 176 9.52 -2.00 21.07
C LEU A 176 8.63 -2.06 19.82
N VAL A 177 8.09 -0.91 19.39
CA VAL A 177 7.26 -0.82 18.17
C VAL A 177 8.10 -1.10 16.92
N GLU A 178 9.32 -0.56 16.84
CA GLU A 178 10.24 -0.84 15.72
C GLU A 178 10.68 -2.31 15.69
N GLU A 179 10.99 -2.91 16.84
CA GLU A 179 11.36 -4.33 16.94
C GLU A 179 10.21 -5.25 16.51
N GLU A 180 8.97 -4.98 16.94
CA GLU A 180 7.80 -5.77 16.51
C GLU A 180 7.56 -5.64 15.00
N GLN A 181 7.69 -4.43 14.43
CA GLN A 181 7.54 -4.21 13.00
C GLN A 181 8.64 -4.92 12.18
N GLN A 182 9.89 -4.90 12.65
CA GLN A 182 11.00 -5.63 12.03
C GLN A 182 10.81 -7.15 12.12
N ALA A 183 10.44 -7.67 13.30
CA ALA A 183 10.20 -9.09 13.50
C ALA A 183 9.10 -9.63 12.57
N ARG A 184 8.06 -8.84 12.32
CA ARG A 184 6.97 -9.20 11.40
C ARG A 184 7.35 -9.05 9.94
N SER A 185 8.12 -8.03 9.58
CA SER A 185 8.68 -7.89 8.24
C SER A 185 9.47 -9.15 7.86
N LEU A 186 10.38 -9.59 8.74
CA LEU A 186 11.16 -10.82 8.60
C LEU A 186 10.27 -12.08 8.49
N ARG A 187 9.17 -12.14 9.23
CA ARG A 187 8.21 -13.26 9.20
C ARG A 187 7.41 -13.31 7.90
N SER A 188 7.06 -12.15 7.34
CA SER A 188 6.35 -12.02 6.07
C SER A 188 7.22 -12.44 4.88
N GLU A 189 8.50 -12.05 4.89
CA GLU A 189 9.48 -12.44 3.86
C GLU A 189 9.77 -13.94 3.91
N SER A 190 9.81 -14.51 5.12
CA SER A 190 9.97 -15.96 5.31
C SER A 190 8.77 -16.78 4.83
N GLY A 191 7.56 -16.18 4.76
CA GLY A 191 6.35 -16.82 4.24
C GLY A 191 6.21 -16.76 2.72
N SER A 192 6.84 -15.77 2.06
CA SER A 192 6.82 -15.58 0.61
C SER A 192 7.95 -16.35 -0.12
N GLY A 193 8.85 -17.01 0.61
CA GLY A 193 9.99 -17.77 0.08
C GLY A 193 9.69 -19.19 -0.38
N SER A 194 8.48 -19.51 -0.82
CA SER A 194 8.15 -20.79 -1.46
C SER A 194 7.53 -20.59 -2.85
N VAL A 195 8.25 -19.85 -3.70
CA VAL A 195 8.23 -20.12 -5.14
C VAL A 195 9.64 -20.52 -5.50
N SER A 196 9.91 -21.82 -5.43
CA SER A 196 11.08 -22.42 -6.08
C SER A 196 11.00 -22.09 -7.56
N PHE A 197 11.69 -21.04 -7.98
CA PHE A 197 12.09 -20.83 -9.37
C PHE A 197 12.96 -22.03 -9.71
N GLY A 198 12.36 -22.99 -10.43
CA GLY A 198 12.96 -24.27 -10.74
C GLY A 198 14.36 -24.10 -11.33
N SER A 199 15.32 -24.78 -10.70
CA SER A 199 16.63 -25.08 -11.25
C SER A 199 16.41 -25.73 -12.62
N TRP A 200 16.53 -24.94 -13.68
CA TRP A 200 16.68 -25.47 -15.03
C TRP A 200 18.18 -25.63 -15.27
N ASP A 201 18.76 -26.63 -14.60
CA ASP A 201 20.10 -27.10 -14.95
C ASP A 201 19.98 -28.05 -16.13
N SER A 202 20.12 -27.43 -17.30
CA SER A 202 21.00 -27.82 -18.41
C SER A 202 21.18 -29.31 -18.72
N ASP A 203 20.77 -29.64 -19.94
CA ASP A 203 21.22 -30.74 -20.78
C ASP A 203 22.64 -31.26 -20.45
N ALA A 204 22.72 -32.55 -20.14
CA ALA A 204 23.94 -33.34 -20.27
C ALA A 204 23.71 -34.39 -21.37
N PRO A 205 24.46 -34.39 -22.48
CA PRO A 205 24.32 -35.42 -23.50
C PRO A 205 24.99 -36.72 -23.01
N ALA A 206 24.23 -37.81 -23.07
CA ALA A 206 24.71 -39.16 -22.93
C ALA A 206 25.68 -39.50 -24.08
N SER A 207 26.96 -39.71 -23.77
CA SER A 207 27.85 -40.48 -24.64
C SER A 207 27.84 -41.94 -24.17
N GLY A 208 27.13 -42.74 -24.97
CA GLY A 208 27.06 -44.19 -24.84
C GLY A 208 28.39 -44.87 -25.12
N ALA A 209 28.48 -46.07 -24.57
CA ALA A 209 29.63 -46.95 -24.52
C ALA A 209 30.06 -47.48 -25.90
N SER A 210 31.34 -47.86 -25.93
CA SER A 210 32.05 -48.63 -26.95
C SER A 210 31.36 -49.94 -27.33
N PRO A 211 31.85 -50.58 -28.39
CA PRO A 211 32.45 -51.91 -28.19
C PRO A 211 33.96 -51.95 -28.49
#